data_AF-A0A932MZI4-F1
#
_entry.id   AF-A0A932MZI4-F1
#
_cell.length_a   1.000
_cell.length_b   1.000
_cell.length_c   1.000
_cell.angle_alpha   90.00
_cell.angle_beta   90.00
_cell.angle_gamma   90.00
#
_symmetry.space_group_name_H-M   'P 1'
#
loop_
_entity.id
_entity.type
_entity.pdbx_description
1 polymer ?
#
loop_
_entity_poly.entity_id
_entity_poly.type
_entity_poly.pdbx_seq_one_letter_code
_entity_poly.pdbx_strand_id
1 'polypeptide(L)'
;MAKPSTTKKAVKAKPKTAPVNWLAQGYNTLNPILTVKDPATSLAFYKKAFGFKEKLVMRDPNGAIMHAEMFHEGSTIMMGGEQPKQKSFAANHFKGTSMALYAYTPNVDALCKKAKKAGAVCMQEPQDMFWGDRVCILSDIN
;
A
#
# COMPACT_ATOMS: atom_id res chain seq x y z
N MET A 1 -48.61 52.20 29.45
CA MET A 1 -48.22 50.78 29.23
C MET A 1 -47.44 50.71 27.92
N ALA A 2 -46.13 50.50 27.96
CA ALA A 2 -45.29 50.38 26.75
C ALA A 2 -44.82 48.91 26.62
N LYS A 3 -45.04 48.30 25.45
CA LYS A 3 -44.58 46.93 25.15
C LYS A 3 -43.07 46.92 24.88
N PRO A 4 -42.28 45.95 25.39
CA PRO A 4 -40.89 45.81 25.00
C PRO A 4 -40.79 45.12 23.63
N SER A 5 -40.05 45.77 22.72
CA SER A 5 -39.60 45.22 21.44
C SER A 5 -38.46 44.23 21.67
N THR A 6 -38.62 42.98 21.22
CA THR A 6 -37.55 41.97 21.19
C THR A 6 -37.04 41.79 19.77
N THR A 7 -35.92 42.46 19.45
CA THR A 7 -35.18 42.21 18.21
C THR A 7 -34.34 40.94 18.36
N LYS A 8 -34.72 39.85 17.69
CA LYS A 8 -33.89 38.63 17.58
C LYS A 8 -32.65 38.93 16.72
N LYS A 9 -31.45 38.84 17.30
CA LYS A 9 -30.19 38.83 16.54
C LYS A 9 -30.11 37.53 15.72
N ALA A 10 -30.00 37.66 14.40
CA ALA A 10 -29.74 36.54 13.51
C ALA A 10 -28.34 35.96 13.79
N VAL A 11 -28.29 34.66 14.09
CA VAL A 11 -27.03 33.91 14.21
C VAL A 11 -26.49 33.68 12.79
N LYS A 12 -25.35 34.29 12.47
CA LYS A 12 -24.66 34.05 11.19
C LYS A 12 -24.21 32.58 11.14
N ALA A 13 -24.66 31.84 10.13
CA ALA A 13 -24.23 30.48 9.87
C ALA A 13 -22.71 30.45 9.58
N LYS A 14 -22.00 29.49 10.17
CA LYS A 14 -20.58 29.25 9.89
C LYS A 14 -20.41 28.88 8.41
N PRO A 15 -19.32 29.31 7.75
CA PRO A 15 -19.08 28.98 6.35
C PRO A 15 -18.94 27.47 6.20
N LYS A 16 -19.63 26.89 5.19
CA LYS A 16 -19.42 25.50 4.79
C LYS A 16 -17.96 25.34 4.35
N THR A 17 -17.18 24.57 5.09
CA THR A 17 -15.81 24.22 4.73
C THR A 17 -15.80 23.57 3.34
N ALA A 18 -14.88 24.00 2.47
CA ALA A 18 -14.67 23.37 1.17
C ALA A 18 -14.48 21.85 1.35
N PRO A 19 -14.98 21.02 0.41
CA PRO A 19 -14.85 19.58 0.52
C PRO A 19 -13.36 19.21 0.63
N VAL A 20 -13.01 18.54 1.74
CA VAL A 20 -11.66 18.01 1.94
C VAL A 20 -11.40 17.00 0.84
N ASN A 21 -10.23 17.08 0.19
CA ASN A 21 -9.80 16.01 -0.69
C ASN A 21 -9.53 14.76 0.15
N TRP A 22 -10.55 13.92 0.30
CA TRP A 22 -10.52 12.72 1.15
C TRP A 22 -9.65 11.61 0.56
N LEU A 23 -9.38 11.66 -0.74
CA LEU A 23 -8.48 10.74 -1.43
C LEU A 23 -7.17 11.46 -1.77
N ALA A 24 -6.13 11.17 -1.00
CA ALA A 24 -4.80 11.72 -1.23
C ALA A 24 -4.27 11.30 -2.62
N GLN A 25 -3.56 12.21 -3.29
CA GLN A 25 -3.03 11.96 -4.62
C GLN A 25 -2.09 10.75 -4.63
N GLY A 26 -2.26 9.87 -5.62
CA GLY A 26 -1.46 8.66 -5.79
C GLY A 26 -1.81 7.52 -4.82
N TYR A 27 -2.85 7.68 -4.00
CA TYR A 27 -3.44 6.58 -3.23
C TYR A 27 -4.75 6.14 -3.87
N ASN A 28 -5.11 4.88 -3.61
CA ASN A 28 -6.42 4.33 -3.95
C ASN A 28 -7.30 4.25 -2.71
N THR A 29 -8.56 3.89 -2.88
CA THR A 29 -9.46 3.61 -1.75
C THR A 29 -8.97 2.44 -0.89
N LEU A 30 -8.19 1.53 -1.48
CA LEU A 30 -7.50 0.43 -0.81
C LEU A 30 -6.00 0.51 -1.11
N ASN A 31 -5.17 0.55 -0.08
CA ASN A 31 -3.71 0.51 -0.20
C ASN A 31 -3.19 -0.54 0.79
N PRO A 32 -2.55 -1.63 0.33
CA PRO A 32 -2.06 -2.66 1.23
C PRO A 32 -0.86 -2.14 2.04
N ILE A 33 -0.79 -2.56 3.29
CA ILE A 33 0.40 -2.39 4.13
C ILE A 33 1.03 -3.76 4.40
N LEU A 34 2.30 -3.89 4.07
CA LEU A 34 3.06 -5.13 4.22
C LEU A 34 3.93 -5.04 5.48
N THR A 35 3.76 -5.98 6.40
CA THR A 35 4.75 -6.20 7.45
C THR A 35 5.84 -7.09 6.90
N VAL A 36 7.09 -6.64 6.97
CA VAL A 36 8.26 -7.35 6.42
C VAL A 36 9.34 -7.46 7.48
N LYS A 37 10.22 -8.46 7.32
CA LYS A 37 11.33 -8.66 8.26
C LYS A 37 12.40 -7.57 8.14
N ASP A 38 12.73 -7.19 6.91
CA ASP A 38 13.68 -6.11 6.60
C ASP A 38 13.07 -5.18 5.53
N PRO A 39 12.58 -3.99 5.94
CA PRO A 39 12.03 -3.03 4.99
C PRO A 39 13.03 -2.57 3.93
N ALA A 40 14.31 -2.40 4.25
CA ALA A 40 15.28 -1.90 3.27
C ALA A 40 15.52 -2.93 2.17
N THR A 41 15.67 -4.20 2.55
CA THR A 41 15.80 -5.32 1.59
C THR A 41 14.53 -5.46 0.75
N SER A 42 13.35 -5.36 1.36
CA SER A 42 12.08 -5.42 0.64
C SER A 42 11.89 -4.27 -0.34
N LEU A 43 12.17 -3.01 0.05
CA LEU A 43 12.11 -1.88 -0.88
C LEU A 43 13.01 -2.11 -2.11
N ALA A 44 14.23 -2.59 -1.91
CA ALA A 44 15.15 -2.91 -3.01
C ALA A 44 14.60 -4.02 -3.92
N PHE A 45 14.00 -5.07 -3.33
CA PHE A 45 13.35 -6.13 -4.08
C PHE A 45 12.18 -5.63 -4.92
N TYR A 46 11.23 -4.87 -4.34
CA TYR A 46 10.05 -4.37 -5.07
C TYR A 46 10.44 -3.39 -6.19
N LYS A 47 11.51 -2.58 -6.01
CA LYS A 47 12.12 -1.79 -7.10
C LYS A 47 12.61 -2.70 -8.22
N LYS A 48 13.42 -3.70 -7.88
CA LYS A 48 14.10 -4.58 -8.85
C LYS A 48 13.14 -5.52 -9.57
N ALA A 49 12.20 -6.14 -8.85
CA ALA A 49 11.28 -7.15 -9.36
C ALA A 49 10.14 -6.52 -10.16
N PHE A 50 9.50 -5.50 -9.59
CA PHE A 50 8.22 -4.99 -10.08
C PHE A 50 8.28 -3.55 -10.59
N GLY A 51 9.40 -2.83 -10.38
CA GLY A 51 9.57 -1.47 -10.89
C GLY A 51 8.92 -0.39 -10.03
N PHE A 52 8.58 -0.71 -8.78
CA PHE A 52 8.13 0.27 -7.81
C PHE A 52 9.20 1.34 -7.56
N LYS A 53 8.74 2.55 -7.23
CA LYS A 53 9.61 3.66 -6.84
C LYS A 53 9.28 4.06 -5.40
N GLU A 54 10.29 4.46 -4.64
CA GLU A 54 10.05 5.04 -3.32
C GLU A 54 9.25 6.33 -3.47
N LYS A 55 8.22 6.46 -2.64
CA LYS A 55 7.37 7.64 -2.54
C LYS A 55 7.63 8.38 -1.24
N LEU A 56 7.75 7.64 -0.13
CA LEU A 56 8.07 8.15 1.20
C LEU A 56 8.87 7.10 1.96
N VAL A 57 9.91 7.50 2.68
CA VAL A 57 10.63 6.63 3.60
C VAL A 57 10.86 7.40 4.90
N MET A 58 10.25 6.92 5.99
CA MET A 58 10.41 7.47 7.33
C MET A 58 11.36 6.59 8.13
N ARG A 59 12.39 7.21 8.69
CA ARG A 59 13.42 6.54 9.48
C ARG A 59 13.38 6.98 10.94
N ASP A 60 13.76 6.09 11.84
CA ASP A 60 14.04 6.43 13.23
C ASP A 60 15.40 7.16 13.35
N PRO A 61 15.76 7.68 14.54
CA PRO A 61 17.06 8.32 14.75
C PRO A 61 18.29 7.42 14.52
N ASN A 62 18.11 6.09 14.54
CA ASN A 62 19.17 5.12 14.27
C ASN A 62 19.26 4.75 12.78
N GLY A 63 18.40 5.32 11.94
CA GLY A 63 18.35 5.08 10.50
C GLY A 63 17.50 3.88 10.07
N ALA A 64 16.86 3.17 11.00
CA ALA A 64 15.97 2.06 10.69
C ALA A 64 14.67 2.57 10.05
N ILE A 65 14.16 1.87 9.04
CA ILE A 65 12.91 2.27 8.36
C ILE A 65 11.72 1.89 9.25
N MET A 66 10.96 2.91 9.67
CA MET A 66 9.75 2.75 10.48
C MET A 66 8.50 2.59 9.60
N HIS A 67 8.48 3.30 8.46
CA HIS A 67 7.41 3.24 7.47
C HIS A 67 7.99 3.60 6.12
N ALA A 68 7.55 2.92 5.07
CA ALA A 68 7.86 3.27 3.71
C ALA A 68 6.65 3.12 2.82
N GLU A 69 6.62 3.90 1.76
CA GLU A 69 5.63 3.82 0.71
C GLU A 69 6.32 3.69 -0.63
N MET A 70 5.76 2.84 -1.48
CA MET A 70 6.20 2.70 -2.85
C MET A 70 5.04 2.89 -3.80
N PHE A 71 5.34 3.48 -4.96
CA PHE A 71 4.37 3.75 -6.01
C PHE A 71 4.78 3.10 -7.33
N HIS A 72 3.81 2.50 -8.01
CA HIS A 72 3.96 1.98 -9.38
C HIS A 72 2.62 2.03 -10.09
N GLU A 73 2.59 2.58 -11.31
CA GLU A 73 1.42 2.56 -12.21
C GLU A 73 0.07 2.86 -11.54
N GLY A 74 0.02 3.93 -10.73
CA GLY A 74 -1.23 4.34 -10.06
C GLY A 74 -1.53 3.62 -8.74
N SER A 75 -0.70 2.67 -8.33
CA SER A 75 -0.87 1.89 -7.10
C SER A 75 0.19 2.25 -6.05
N THR A 76 -0.26 2.49 -4.81
CA THR A 76 0.61 2.62 -3.64
C THR A 76 0.57 1.35 -2.81
N ILE A 77 1.75 0.83 -2.45
CA ILE A 77 1.92 -0.14 -1.36
C ILE A 77 2.66 0.53 -0.21
N MET A 78 2.32 0.17 1.01
CA MET A 78 2.99 0.63 2.22
C MET A 78 3.74 -0.54 2.87
N MET A 79 4.76 -0.22 3.66
CA MET A 79 5.63 -1.22 4.26
C MET A 79 6.16 -0.78 5.61
N GLY A 80 6.21 -1.71 6.56
CA GLY A 80 6.81 -1.52 7.87
C GLY A 80 7.54 -2.77 8.35
N GLY A 81 8.50 -2.58 9.25
CA GLY A 81 9.17 -3.70 9.92
C GLY A 81 8.26 -4.41 10.93
N GLU A 82 8.64 -5.61 11.34
CA GLU A 82 7.94 -6.32 12.42
C GLU A 82 7.89 -5.49 13.71
N GLN A 83 6.72 -5.49 14.37
CA GLN A 83 6.52 -4.85 15.67
C GLN A 83 5.91 -5.86 16.65
N PRO A 84 6.74 -6.71 17.30
CA PRO A 84 6.25 -7.78 18.16
C PRO A 84 5.35 -7.30 19.31
N LYS A 85 5.64 -6.12 19.87
CA LYS A 85 4.82 -5.49 20.93
C LYS A 85 3.40 -5.17 20.48
N GLN A 86 3.19 -4.95 19.18
CA GLN A 86 1.90 -4.67 18.56
C GLN A 86 1.31 -5.90 17.85
N LYS A 87 1.93 -7.07 18.00
CA LYS A 87 1.57 -8.32 17.31
C LYS A 87 1.55 -8.21 15.77
N SER A 88 2.40 -7.35 15.21
CA SER A 88 2.60 -7.20 13.77
C SER A 88 3.85 -7.98 13.37
N PHE A 89 3.68 -8.99 12.52
CA PHE A 89 4.73 -9.91 12.08
C PHE A 89 4.66 -10.11 10.56
N ALA A 90 5.79 -10.46 9.94
CA ALA A 90 5.83 -10.82 8.54
C ALA A 90 5.13 -12.16 8.27
N ALA A 91 4.72 -12.41 7.03
CA ALA A 91 3.99 -13.63 6.64
C ALA A 91 4.75 -14.91 7.02
N ASN A 92 6.09 -14.91 6.89
CA ASN A 92 6.93 -16.04 7.28
C ASN A 92 6.81 -16.44 8.76
N HIS A 93 6.47 -15.52 9.66
CA HIS A 93 6.19 -15.85 11.06
C HIS A 93 5.04 -16.86 11.18
N PHE A 94 4.02 -16.71 10.33
CA PHE A 94 2.83 -17.57 10.31
C PHE A 94 2.95 -18.75 9.34
N LYS A 95 4.12 -18.94 8.71
CA LYS A 95 4.36 -19.98 7.68
C LYS A 95 3.40 -19.89 6.49
N GLY A 96 2.93 -18.68 6.19
CA GLY A 96 1.98 -18.41 5.12
C GLY A 96 1.30 -17.05 5.26
N THR A 97 0.46 -16.72 4.29
CA THR A 97 -0.37 -15.50 4.29
C THR A 97 -1.82 -15.87 3.99
N SER A 98 -2.75 -15.16 4.61
CA SER A 98 -4.19 -15.28 4.31
C SER A 98 -4.63 -14.35 3.17
N MET A 99 -3.74 -13.48 2.68
CA MET A 99 -4.03 -12.49 1.66
C MET A 99 -3.10 -12.64 0.47
N ALA A 100 -3.66 -12.45 -0.73
CA ALA A 100 -2.92 -12.27 -1.97
C ALA A 100 -3.21 -10.87 -2.52
N LEU A 101 -2.23 -10.28 -3.21
CA LEU A 101 -2.40 -9.05 -3.98
C LEU A 101 -2.51 -9.42 -5.45
N TYR A 102 -3.67 -9.13 -6.04
CA TYR A 102 -3.89 -9.30 -7.48
C TYR A 102 -3.56 -7.99 -8.19
N ALA A 103 -2.57 -8.02 -9.08
CA ALA A 103 -2.11 -6.84 -9.80
C ALA A 103 -2.03 -7.13 -11.31
N TYR A 104 -2.47 -6.16 -12.11
CA TYR A 104 -2.34 -6.22 -13.56
C TYR A 104 -0.96 -5.76 -14.00
N THR A 105 -0.49 -6.34 -15.11
CA THR A 105 0.74 -5.94 -15.80
C THR A 105 0.54 -6.12 -17.31
N PRO A 106 1.16 -5.28 -18.16
CA PRO A 106 1.07 -5.46 -19.60
C PRO A 106 1.70 -6.77 -20.11
N ASN A 107 2.58 -7.42 -19.33
CA ASN A 107 3.20 -8.69 -19.72
C ASN A 107 3.60 -9.54 -18.50
N VAL A 108 2.75 -10.52 -18.17
CA VAL A 108 2.92 -11.39 -17.00
C VAL A 108 4.11 -12.34 -17.12
N ASP A 109 4.43 -12.83 -18.33
CA ASP A 109 5.59 -13.71 -18.55
C ASP A 109 6.91 -12.98 -18.28
N ALA A 110 7.04 -11.77 -18.80
CA ALA A 110 8.22 -10.93 -18.59
C ALA A 110 8.36 -10.54 -17.11
N LEU A 111 7.24 -10.17 -16.47
CA LEU A 111 7.22 -9.83 -15.04
C LEU A 111 7.61 -11.03 -14.18
N CYS A 112 7.02 -12.21 -14.41
CA CYS A 112 7.35 -13.44 -13.69
C CYS A 112 8.84 -13.76 -13.80
N LYS A 113 9.40 -13.75 -15.02
CA LYS A 113 10.84 -13.99 -15.25
C LYS A 113 11.71 -12.99 -14.50
N LYS A 114 11.35 -11.70 -14.50
CA LYS A 114 12.08 -10.64 -13.79
C LYS A 114 12.01 -10.81 -12.27
N ALA A 115 10.83 -11.11 -11.74
CA ALA A 115 10.63 -11.34 -10.31
C ALA A 115 11.39 -12.56 -9.80
N LYS A 116 11.38 -13.68 -10.54
CA LYS A 116 12.18 -14.88 -10.22
C LYS A 116 13.68 -14.55 -10.14
N LYS A 117 14.20 -13.78 -11.10
CA LYS A 117 15.61 -13.30 -11.07
C LYS A 117 15.91 -12.34 -9.91
N ALA A 118 14.89 -11.69 -9.36
CA ALA A 118 15.02 -10.82 -8.20
C ALA A 118 14.91 -11.57 -6.86
N GLY A 119 14.54 -12.86 -6.87
CA GLY A 119 14.44 -13.71 -5.69
C GLY A 119 13.01 -14.16 -5.34
N ALA A 120 12.00 -13.81 -6.14
CA ALA A 120 10.64 -14.30 -5.93
C ALA A 120 10.54 -15.81 -6.20
N VAL A 121 9.71 -16.51 -5.43
CA VAL A 121 9.37 -17.90 -5.69
C VAL A 121 8.15 -17.96 -6.61
N CYS A 122 8.27 -18.64 -7.74
CA CYS A 122 7.14 -18.88 -8.61
C CYS A 122 6.36 -20.09 -8.12
N MET A 123 5.19 -19.84 -7.55
CA MET A 123 4.27 -20.87 -7.07
C MET A 123 3.42 -21.43 -8.22
N GLN A 124 3.19 -20.62 -9.25
CA GLN A 124 2.48 -20.99 -10.45
C GLN A 124 3.01 -20.21 -11.65
N GLU A 125 3.49 -20.92 -12.67
CA GLU A 125 3.98 -20.30 -13.91
C GLU A 125 2.84 -19.62 -14.68
N PRO A 126 3.17 -18.58 -15.49
CA PRO A 126 2.21 -17.90 -16.34
C PRO A 126 1.39 -18.86 -17.20
N GLN A 127 0.07 -18.80 -17.05
CA GLN A 127 -0.87 -19.60 -17.84
C GLN A 127 -2.18 -18.86 -18.03
N ASP A 128 -2.90 -19.21 -19.09
CA ASP A 128 -4.18 -18.60 -19.43
C ASP A 128 -5.28 -19.20 -18.54
N MET A 129 -6.14 -18.33 -18.01
CA MET A 129 -7.22 -18.67 -17.10
C MET A 129 -8.56 -18.68 -17.83
N PHE A 130 -9.52 -19.45 -17.33
CA PHE A 130 -10.83 -19.59 -17.97
C PHE A 130 -11.62 -18.27 -18.06
N TRP A 131 -11.29 -17.28 -17.22
CA TRP A 131 -11.90 -15.94 -17.23
C TRP A 131 -11.16 -14.93 -18.13
N GLY A 132 -10.17 -15.37 -18.91
CA GLY A 132 -9.51 -14.59 -19.94
C GLY A 132 -8.20 -13.91 -19.55
N ASP A 133 -7.84 -13.89 -18.26
CA ASP A 133 -6.54 -13.37 -17.83
C ASP A 133 -5.43 -14.40 -18.05
N ARG A 134 -4.20 -13.90 -18.26
CA ARG A 134 -2.99 -14.71 -18.11
C ARG A 134 -2.35 -14.39 -16.76
N VAL A 135 -2.11 -15.42 -15.94
CA VAL A 135 -1.76 -15.25 -14.52
C VAL A 135 -0.56 -16.10 -14.13
N CYS A 136 0.34 -15.51 -13.33
CA CYS A 136 1.31 -16.25 -12.52
C CYS A 136 1.06 -15.97 -11.03
N ILE A 137 1.44 -16.91 -10.16
CA ILE A 137 1.41 -16.70 -8.70
C ILE A 137 2.85 -16.68 -8.20
N LEU A 138 3.20 -15.60 -7.50
CA LEU A 138 4.52 -15.36 -6.94
C LEU A 138 4.42 -15.20 -5.43
N SER A 139 5.31 -15.86 -4.68
CA SER A 139 5.66 -15.45 -3.32
C SER A 139 6.83 -14.49 -3.42
N ASP A 140 6.76 -13.36 -2.72
CA ASP A 140 7.89 -12.45 -2.62
C ASP A 140 8.97 -13.01 -1.68
N ILE A 141 9.92 -12.17 -1.28
CA ILE A 141 11.03 -12.56 -0.40
C ILE A 141 10.68 -12.57 1.10
N ASN A 142 9.42 -12.30 1.47
CA ASN A 142 9.01 -12.04 2.86
C ASN A 142 8.22 -13.17 3.51
#